data_AF-A0A6B2G639-F1
#
_entry.id   AF-A0A6B2G639-F1
#
_cell.length_a   1.000
_cell.length_b   1.000
_cell.length_c   1.000
_cell.angle_alpha   90.00
_cell.angle_beta   90.00
_cell.angle_gamma   90.00
#
_symmetry.space_group_name_H-M   'P 1'
#
loop_
_entity.id
_entity.type
_entity.pdbx_description
1 polymer ?
#
loop_
_entity_poly.entity_id
_entity_poly.type
_entity_poly.pdbx_seq_one_letter_code
_entity_poly.pdbx_strand_id
1 'polypeptide(L)'
;TFDLWFTVISKTRDIPNIKDLIFPLVEITLTILRLSDSPAFYPSQLHYIRSILKIVSKDLYIPLIPNILKILLSNEITTLGTKCDEKSPIIRYMNHIPTSLYHSKLIKDALFDEASDVFLEYLCIISQSITFPEFSFFVTRWLRKANKSIKVVSISKKIKILTDRIEETAENITKMRDLVDFSPKDSDKIVNIYTFYPK
;
A
#
# COMPACT_ATOMS: atom_id res chain seq x y z
N THR A 1 8.13 -4.85 18.42
CA THR A 1 8.35 -6.32 18.38
C THR A 1 7.94 -6.94 17.06
N PHE A 2 6.74 -6.70 16.52
CA PHE A 2 6.34 -7.20 15.19
C PHE A 2 7.31 -6.80 14.06
N ASP A 3 7.69 -5.51 14.01
CA ASP A 3 8.60 -5.01 12.98
C ASP A 3 9.96 -5.72 12.96
N LEU A 4 10.44 -6.16 14.13
CA LEU A 4 11.69 -6.91 14.25
C LEU A 4 11.56 -8.27 13.58
N TRP A 5 10.47 -8.99 13.83
CA TRP A 5 10.23 -10.30 13.21
C TRP A 5 10.13 -10.22 11.68
N PHE A 6 9.38 -9.25 11.16
CA PHE A 6 9.35 -9.00 9.71
C PHE A 6 10.72 -8.63 9.16
N THR A 7 11.52 -7.87 9.91
CA THR A 7 12.89 -7.51 9.50
C THR A 7 13.80 -8.75 9.47
N VAL A 8 13.75 -9.61 10.49
CA VAL A 8 14.51 -10.87 10.53
C VAL A 8 14.13 -11.74 9.34
N ILE A 9 12.83 -12.02 9.17
CA ILE A 9 12.31 -12.84 8.07
C ILE A 9 12.70 -12.26 6.71
N SER A 10 12.64 -10.93 6.53
CA SER A 10 13.04 -10.30 5.28
C SER A 10 14.51 -10.56 4.90
N LYS A 11 15.39 -10.72 5.89
CA LYS A 11 16.82 -10.98 5.71
C LYS A 11 17.19 -12.47 5.68
N THR A 12 16.32 -13.34 6.19
CA THR A 12 16.59 -14.78 6.36
C THR A 12 15.62 -15.66 5.58
N ARG A 13 15.13 -15.19 4.43
CA ARG A 13 14.13 -15.91 3.60
C ARG A 13 14.63 -17.27 3.09
N ASP A 14 15.95 -17.44 2.99
CA ASP A 14 16.59 -18.65 2.47
C ASP A 14 16.68 -19.79 3.50
N ILE A 15 16.36 -19.51 4.77
CA ILE A 15 16.38 -20.51 5.84
C ILE A 15 15.03 -21.25 5.85
N PRO A 16 14.97 -22.57 5.55
CA PRO A 16 13.70 -23.29 5.33
C PRO A 16 12.72 -23.15 6.49
N ASN A 17 13.18 -23.35 7.72
CA ASN A 17 12.33 -23.29 8.92
C ASN A 17 11.77 -21.88 9.19
N ILE A 18 12.43 -20.82 8.73
CA ILE A 18 11.95 -19.44 8.91
C ILE A 18 10.93 -19.08 7.83
N LYS A 19 11.04 -19.66 6.64
CA LYS A 19 10.08 -19.46 5.55
C LYS A 19 8.67 -19.91 5.97
N ASP A 20 8.57 -21.00 6.73
CA ASP A 20 7.29 -21.51 7.24
C ASP A 20 6.60 -20.55 8.23
N LEU A 21 7.35 -19.62 8.85
CA LEU A 21 6.79 -18.60 9.75
C LEU A 21 6.15 -17.42 9.01
N ILE A 22 6.39 -17.28 7.70
CA ILE A 22 5.84 -16.17 6.90
C ILE A 22 4.31 -16.21 6.95
N PHE A 23 3.72 -17.36 6.64
CA PHE A 23 2.27 -17.53 6.58
C PHE A 23 1.58 -17.17 7.91
N PRO A 24 1.91 -17.81 9.06
CA PRO A 24 1.26 -17.50 10.32
C PRO A 24 1.50 -16.05 10.77
N LEU A 25 2.67 -15.48 10.52
CA LEU A 25 2.95 -14.09 10.88
C LEU A 25 2.10 -13.11 10.07
N VAL A 26 1.98 -13.33 8.76
CA VAL A 26 1.13 -12.52 7.88
C VAL A 26 -0.34 -12.66 8.29
N GLU A 27 -0.80 -13.88 8.56
CA GLU A 27 -2.20 -14.13 8.93
C GLU A 27 -2.58 -13.47 10.26
N ILE A 28 -1.73 -13.58 11.28
CA ILE A 28 -1.93 -12.89 12.57
C ILE A 28 -1.99 -11.38 12.33
N THR A 29 -1.06 -10.84 11.55
CA THR A 29 -1.01 -9.38 11.30
C THR A 29 -2.22 -8.89 10.52
N LEU A 30 -2.65 -9.61 9.48
CA LEU A 30 -3.88 -9.31 8.74
C LEU A 30 -5.13 -9.41 9.63
N THR A 31 -5.14 -10.34 10.58
CA THR A 31 -6.24 -10.47 11.55
C THR A 31 -6.27 -9.29 12.53
N ILE A 32 -5.11 -8.82 13.01
CA ILE A 32 -5.01 -7.60 13.82
C ILE A 32 -5.52 -6.38 13.04
N LEU A 33 -5.15 -6.25 11.76
CA LEU A 33 -5.64 -5.17 10.89
C LEU A 33 -7.16 -5.18 10.69
N ARG A 34 -7.76 -6.38 10.65
CA ARG A 34 -9.22 -6.55 10.55
C ARG A 34 -9.96 -6.28 11.87
N LEU A 35 -9.34 -6.59 13.01
CA LEU A 35 -9.97 -6.41 14.32
C LEU A 35 -9.99 -4.94 14.77
N SER A 36 -8.96 -4.17 14.38
CA SER A 36 -8.88 -2.75 14.71
C SER A 36 -9.68 -1.92 13.69
N ASP A 37 -10.87 -1.47 14.06
CA ASP A 37 -11.66 -0.54 13.25
C ASP A 37 -11.57 0.93 13.68
N SER A 38 -11.01 1.19 14.87
CA SER A 38 -10.92 2.55 15.39
C SER A 38 -9.87 3.37 14.62
N PRO A 39 -10.24 4.55 14.09
CA PRO A 39 -9.31 5.44 13.38
C PRO A 39 -8.16 5.97 14.25
N ALA A 40 -8.33 5.94 15.58
CA ALA A 40 -7.27 6.33 16.51
C ALA A 40 -6.02 5.43 16.35
N PHE A 41 -6.19 4.22 15.85
CA PHE A 41 -5.11 3.25 15.63
C PHE A 41 -4.61 3.19 14.18
N TYR A 42 -5.08 4.06 13.28
CA TYR A 42 -4.56 4.13 11.91
C TYR A 42 -3.03 4.25 11.83
N PRO A 43 -2.33 5.03 12.68
CA PRO A 43 -0.86 5.03 12.71
C PRO A 43 -0.27 3.63 12.94
N SER A 44 -0.76 2.89 13.94
CA SER A 44 -0.31 1.51 14.20
C SER A 44 -0.65 0.55 13.06
N GLN A 45 -1.80 0.72 12.40
CA GLN A 45 -2.15 -0.10 11.23
C GLN A 45 -1.17 0.12 10.08
N LEU A 46 -0.82 1.38 9.80
CA LEU A 46 0.19 1.71 8.80
C LEU A 46 1.56 1.14 9.19
N HIS A 47 1.91 1.12 10.48
CA HIS A 47 3.10 0.42 10.97
C HIS A 47 3.11 -1.07 10.65
N TYR A 48 2.01 -1.77 10.93
CA TYR A 48 1.90 -3.19 10.62
C TYR A 48 1.97 -3.46 9.11
N ILE A 49 1.29 -2.64 8.31
CA ILE A 49 1.33 -2.75 6.85
C ILE A 49 2.77 -2.56 6.35
N ARG A 50 3.50 -1.54 6.83
CA ARG A 50 4.92 -1.35 6.48
C ARG A 50 5.80 -2.52 6.88
N SER A 51 5.58 -3.12 8.04
CA SER A 51 6.32 -4.31 8.44
C SER A 51 6.06 -5.46 7.45
N ILE A 52 4.82 -5.66 7.01
CA ILE A 52 4.51 -6.65 5.97
C ILE A 52 5.18 -6.28 4.64
N LEU A 53 5.22 -5.00 4.24
CA LEU A 53 5.85 -4.57 2.97
C LEU A 53 7.31 -5.02 2.84
N LYS A 54 8.04 -5.14 3.95
CA LYS A 54 9.43 -5.67 3.96
C LYS A 54 9.55 -7.10 3.43
N ILE A 55 8.48 -7.89 3.49
CA ILE A 55 8.46 -9.27 3.01
C ILE A 55 7.74 -9.44 1.66
N VAL A 56 6.88 -8.50 1.27
CA VAL A 56 6.19 -8.53 -0.03
C VAL A 56 7.21 -8.51 -1.15
N SER A 57 6.99 -9.33 -2.18
CA SER A 57 7.80 -9.36 -3.40
C SER A 57 6.94 -9.82 -4.57
N LYS A 58 7.50 -9.81 -5.79
CA LYS A 58 6.85 -10.37 -6.98
C LYS A 58 6.43 -11.85 -6.80
N ASP A 59 7.17 -12.61 -5.99
CA ASP A 59 6.95 -14.05 -5.76
C ASP A 59 6.07 -14.33 -4.53
N LEU A 60 5.86 -13.32 -3.66
CA LEU A 60 5.04 -13.42 -2.46
C LEU A 60 3.99 -12.30 -2.44
N TYR A 61 2.84 -12.61 -3.02
CA TYR A 61 1.69 -11.71 -3.01
C TYR A 61 0.97 -11.75 -1.66
N ILE A 62 0.75 -10.58 -1.05
CA ILE A 62 -0.06 -10.41 0.16
C ILE A 62 -1.11 -9.33 -0.11
N PRO A 63 -2.42 -9.62 -0.01
CA PRO A 63 -3.47 -8.68 -0.39
C PRO A 63 -3.64 -7.54 0.63
N LEU A 64 -2.80 -6.50 0.52
CA LEU A 64 -2.81 -5.34 1.42
C LEU A 64 -3.71 -4.20 0.99
N ILE A 65 -4.11 -4.18 -0.29
CA ILE A 65 -4.92 -3.11 -0.88
C ILE A 65 -6.16 -2.76 -0.06
N PRO A 66 -7.02 -3.71 0.36
CA PRO A 66 -8.23 -3.36 1.10
C PRO A 66 -7.91 -2.62 2.42
N ASN A 67 -6.84 -3.04 3.11
CA ASN A 67 -6.43 -2.44 4.38
C ASN A 67 -5.87 -1.02 4.17
N ILE A 68 -5.03 -0.83 3.16
CA ILE A 68 -4.46 0.49 2.85
C ILE A 68 -5.56 1.45 2.41
N LEU A 69 -6.42 1.00 1.49
CA LEU A 69 -7.51 1.80 0.93
C LEU A 69 -8.59 2.16 1.97
N LYS A 70 -8.86 1.27 2.93
CA LYS A 70 -9.71 1.55 4.09
C LYS A 70 -9.23 2.78 4.86
N ILE A 71 -7.91 2.88 5.10
CA ILE A 71 -7.31 4.01 5.81
C ILE A 71 -7.30 5.25 4.90
N LEU A 72 -6.71 5.12 3.69
CA LEU A 72 -6.49 6.22 2.75
C LEU A 72 -7.78 6.97 2.40
N LEU A 73 -8.89 6.25 2.21
CA LEU A 73 -10.18 6.81 1.81
C LEU A 73 -11.19 6.87 2.95
N SER A 74 -10.73 6.74 4.18
CA SER A 74 -11.57 6.87 5.37
C SER A 74 -12.20 8.27 5.46
N ASN A 75 -13.38 8.35 6.08
CA ASN A 75 -14.05 9.64 6.30
C ASN A 75 -13.25 10.52 7.26
N GLU A 76 -12.48 9.92 8.16
CA GLU A 76 -11.63 10.65 9.10
C GLU A 76 -10.57 11.47 8.37
N ILE A 77 -9.99 10.93 7.29
CA ILE A 77 -8.99 11.63 6.48
C ILE A 77 -9.64 12.54 5.42
N THR A 78 -10.67 12.07 4.74
CA THR A 78 -11.22 12.74 3.55
C THR A 78 -12.20 13.88 3.85
N THR A 79 -12.50 14.12 5.14
CA THR A 79 -13.32 15.24 5.61
C THR A 79 -12.48 16.41 6.09
N LEU A 80 -13.06 17.61 6.02
CA LEU A 80 -12.41 18.82 6.53
C LEU A 80 -12.04 18.66 8.01
N GLY A 81 -10.82 19.07 8.36
CA GLY A 81 -10.33 19.10 9.73
C GLY A 81 -10.45 20.49 10.35
N THR A 82 -10.37 20.55 11.67
CA THR A 82 -10.24 21.82 12.41
C THR A 82 -8.85 22.41 12.18
N LYS A 83 -8.75 23.73 12.08
CA LYS A 83 -7.46 24.41 12.03
C LYS A 83 -6.72 24.19 13.34
N CYS A 84 -5.43 23.95 13.25
CA CYS A 84 -4.54 23.75 14.37
C CYS A 84 -3.19 24.35 13.97
N ASP A 85 -2.60 25.16 14.85
CA ASP A 85 -1.36 25.89 14.60
C ASP A 85 -0.12 25.13 15.14
N GLU A 86 -0.30 23.88 15.59
CA GLU A 86 0.78 23.03 16.06
C GLU A 86 1.66 22.50 14.90
N LYS A 87 2.85 22.02 15.25
CA LYS A 87 3.73 21.36 14.28
C LYS A 87 3.13 20.00 13.90
N SER A 88 3.11 19.69 12.60
CA SER A 88 2.65 18.39 12.11
C SER A 88 3.44 17.24 12.75
N PRO A 89 2.79 16.27 13.41
CA PRO A 89 3.47 15.15 14.01
C PRO A 89 3.90 14.14 12.95
N ILE A 90 4.99 13.43 13.24
CA ILE A 90 5.48 12.36 12.37
C ILE A 90 4.68 11.10 12.71
N ILE A 91 3.71 10.74 11.85
CA ILE A 91 2.84 9.56 12.03
C ILE A 91 3.66 8.29 12.23
N ARG A 92 4.83 8.19 11.58
CA ARG A 92 5.74 7.06 11.67
C ARG A 92 6.35 6.80 13.07
N TYR A 93 6.16 7.68 14.02
CA TYR A 93 6.60 7.46 15.40
C TYR A 93 5.43 7.43 16.39
N MET A 94 4.20 7.31 15.89
CA MET A 94 2.99 7.40 16.67
C MET A 94 2.26 6.05 16.66
N ASN A 95 1.92 5.53 17.84
CA ASN A 95 1.14 4.30 17.94
C ASN A 95 -0.37 4.56 17.87
N HIS A 96 -0.82 5.68 18.42
CA HIS A 96 -2.23 6.07 18.43
C HIS A 96 -2.36 7.59 18.37
N ILE A 97 -3.47 8.06 17.80
CA ILE A 97 -3.81 9.49 17.75
C ILE A 97 -4.40 9.89 19.11
N PRO A 98 -3.86 10.92 19.78
CA PRO A 98 -4.47 11.48 20.98
C PRO A 98 -5.86 12.05 20.68
N THR A 99 -6.80 11.90 21.61
CA THR A 99 -8.20 12.35 21.45
C THR A 99 -8.32 13.84 21.15
N SER A 100 -7.42 14.67 21.70
CA SER A 100 -7.38 16.13 21.46
C SER A 100 -7.08 16.50 20.01
N LEU A 101 -6.28 15.70 19.30
CA LEU A 101 -5.79 15.99 17.96
C LEU A 101 -6.56 15.25 16.85
N TYR A 102 -7.49 14.38 17.23
CA TYR A 102 -8.20 13.47 16.33
C TYR A 102 -8.90 14.17 15.14
N HIS A 103 -9.45 15.36 15.35
CA HIS A 103 -10.14 16.13 14.30
C HIS A 103 -9.26 17.19 13.63
N SER A 104 -8.02 17.34 14.07
CA SER A 104 -7.08 18.33 13.55
C SER A 104 -6.78 18.06 12.09
N LYS A 105 -6.84 19.10 11.26
CA LYS A 105 -6.42 19.04 9.86
C LYS A 105 -4.98 18.52 9.73
N LEU A 106 -4.10 18.89 10.66
CA LEU A 106 -2.70 18.48 10.64
C LEU A 106 -2.54 16.96 10.69
N ILE A 107 -3.25 16.29 11.60
CA ILE A 107 -3.23 14.83 11.73
C ILE A 107 -3.79 14.17 10.48
N LYS A 108 -4.91 14.68 9.96
CA LYS A 108 -5.56 14.14 8.76
C LYS A 108 -4.64 14.22 7.53
N ASP A 109 -4.00 15.37 7.32
CA ASP A 109 -3.07 15.58 6.21
C ASP A 109 -1.83 14.68 6.37
N ALA A 110 -1.24 14.60 7.57
CA ALA A 110 -0.09 13.74 7.83
C ALA A 110 -0.40 12.25 7.68
N LEU A 111 -1.60 11.82 8.09
CA LEU A 111 -2.05 10.44 7.94
C LEU A 111 -2.34 10.09 6.47
N PHE A 112 -2.90 11.04 5.71
CA PHE A 112 -3.10 10.88 4.27
C PHE A 112 -1.76 10.68 3.55
N ASP A 113 -0.76 11.50 3.87
CA ASP A 113 0.57 11.42 3.26
C ASP A 113 1.25 10.09 3.61
N GLU A 114 1.24 9.68 4.88
CA GLU A 114 1.80 8.40 5.30
C GLU A 114 1.10 7.20 4.64
N ALA A 115 -0.24 7.22 4.55
CA ALA A 115 -1.00 6.17 3.88
C ALA A 115 -0.74 6.14 2.37
N SER A 116 -0.55 7.31 1.75
CA SER A 116 -0.19 7.43 0.33
C SER A 116 1.19 6.85 0.06
N ASP A 117 2.17 7.10 0.94
CA ASP A 117 3.51 6.55 0.84
C ASP A 117 3.50 5.01 0.93
N VAL A 118 2.77 4.46 1.90
CA VAL A 118 2.60 3.00 2.05
C VAL A 118 1.93 2.40 0.81
N PHE A 119 0.92 3.08 0.26
CA PHE A 119 0.23 2.63 -0.93
C PHE A 119 1.12 2.63 -2.17
N LEU A 120 1.88 3.70 -2.37
CA LEU A 120 2.86 3.83 -3.46
C LEU A 120 3.95 2.77 -3.35
N GLU A 121 4.51 2.56 -2.15
CA GLU A 121 5.51 1.51 -1.90
C GLU A 121 4.98 0.12 -2.29
N TYR A 122 3.75 -0.20 -1.88
CA TYR A 122 3.10 -1.45 -2.27
C TYR A 122 2.90 -1.56 -3.79
N LEU A 123 2.40 -0.50 -4.44
CA LEU A 123 2.19 -0.48 -5.89
C LEU A 123 3.50 -0.64 -6.67
N CYS A 124 4.59 -0.03 -6.21
CA CYS A 124 5.91 -0.20 -6.81
C CYS A 124 6.43 -1.64 -6.74
N ILE A 125 6.07 -2.39 -5.69
CA ILE A 125 6.43 -3.81 -5.59
C ILE A 125 5.56 -4.63 -6.55
N ILE A 126 4.25 -4.41 -6.56
CA ILE A 126 3.31 -5.19 -7.39
C ILE A 126 3.46 -4.86 -8.88
N SER A 127 3.90 -3.65 -9.24
CA SER A 127 4.15 -3.28 -10.63
C SER A 127 5.25 -4.10 -11.29
N GLN A 128 6.09 -4.79 -10.50
CA GLN A 128 7.07 -5.74 -11.03
C GLN A 128 6.43 -7.02 -11.58
N SER A 129 5.15 -7.27 -11.29
CA SER A 129 4.41 -8.42 -11.82
C SER A 129 3.82 -8.12 -13.20
N ILE A 130 3.85 -9.12 -14.09
CA ILE A 130 3.16 -9.06 -15.39
C ILE A 130 1.66 -8.81 -15.28
N THR A 131 1.07 -9.24 -14.15
CA THR A 131 -0.37 -9.17 -13.88
C THR A 131 -0.81 -7.79 -13.36
N PHE A 132 0.12 -6.83 -13.31
CA PHE A 132 -0.18 -5.48 -12.83
C PHE A 132 -1.30 -4.79 -13.60
N PRO A 133 -1.42 -4.87 -14.95
CA PRO A 133 -2.52 -4.24 -15.67
C PRO A 133 -3.92 -4.73 -15.26
N GLU A 134 -4.07 -6.03 -15.00
CA GLU A 134 -5.34 -6.61 -14.53
C GLU A 134 -5.65 -6.14 -13.10
N PHE A 135 -4.62 -6.11 -12.25
CA PHE A 135 -4.74 -5.65 -10.88
C PHE A 135 -5.07 -4.14 -10.79
N SER A 136 -4.35 -3.34 -11.57
CA SER A 136 -4.46 -1.87 -11.57
C SER A 136 -5.83 -1.41 -12.02
N PHE A 137 -6.47 -2.12 -12.95
CA PHE A 137 -7.84 -1.86 -13.40
C PHE A 137 -8.85 -1.83 -12.24
N PHE A 138 -8.77 -2.77 -11.31
CA PHE A 138 -9.66 -2.79 -10.14
C PHE A 138 -9.38 -1.62 -9.20
N VAL A 139 -8.10 -1.33 -8.96
CA VAL A 139 -7.65 -0.27 -8.06
C VAL A 139 -8.06 1.11 -8.60
N THR A 140 -7.79 1.40 -9.87
CA THR A 140 -8.09 2.70 -10.50
C THR A 140 -9.58 2.95 -10.56
N ARG A 141 -10.38 1.92 -10.91
CA ARG A 141 -11.85 2.01 -10.88
C ARG A 141 -12.38 2.38 -9.49
N TRP A 142 -11.82 1.78 -8.44
CA TRP A 142 -12.22 2.04 -7.07
C TRP A 142 -11.80 3.45 -6.61
N LEU A 143 -10.56 3.85 -6.89
CA LEU A 143 -10.04 5.20 -6.60
C LEU A 143 -10.88 6.28 -7.29
N ARG A 144 -11.20 6.11 -8.58
CA ARG A 144 -12.05 7.05 -9.35
C ARG A 144 -13.44 7.18 -8.73
N LYS A 145 -14.05 6.07 -8.29
CA LYS A 145 -15.36 6.09 -7.63
C LYS A 145 -15.32 6.86 -6.32
N ALA A 146 -14.34 6.56 -5.48
CA ALA A 146 -14.20 7.17 -4.17
C ALA A 146 -13.76 8.63 -4.23
N ASN A 147 -12.99 9.04 -5.26
CA ASN A 147 -12.58 10.43 -5.43
C ASN A 147 -13.77 11.38 -5.60
N LYS A 148 -14.90 10.89 -6.13
CA LYS A 148 -16.14 11.68 -6.28
C LYS A 148 -16.77 12.09 -4.94
N SER A 149 -16.54 11.33 -3.87
CA SER A 149 -17.09 11.62 -2.53
C SER A 149 -16.18 12.47 -1.65
N ILE A 150 -14.94 12.74 -2.07
CA ILE A 150 -13.95 13.46 -1.27
C ILE A 150 -14.24 14.96 -1.31
N LYS A 151 -14.43 15.55 -0.14
CA LYS A 151 -14.76 16.98 0.01
C LYS A 151 -13.52 17.88 -0.03
N VAL A 152 -12.36 17.32 0.28
CA VAL A 152 -11.08 18.06 0.38
C VAL A 152 -10.39 18.11 -0.99
N VAL A 153 -10.34 19.29 -1.60
CA VAL A 153 -9.81 19.49 -2.95
C VAL A 153 -8.34 19.07 -3.10
N SER A 154 -7.49 19.32 -2.08
CA SER A 154 -6.08 18.93 -2.12
C SER A 154 -5.90 17.40 -2.19
N ILE A 155 -6.62 16.67 -1.34
CA ILE A 155 -6.64 15.21 -1.31
C ILE A 155 -7.19 14.64 -2.62
N SER A 156 -8.30 15.21 -3.11
CA SER A 156 -8.91 14.78 -4.37
C SER A 156 -7.97 14.91 -5.57
N LYS A 157 -7.19 16.01 -5.62
CA LYS A 157 -6.14 16.20 -6.62
C LYS A 157 -5.03 15.16 -6.50
N LYS A 158 -4.53 14.88 -5.28
CA LYS A 158 -3.48 13.87 -5.04
C LYS A 158 -3.94 12.47 -5.47
N ILE A 159 -5.18 12.07 -5.14
CA ILE A 159 -5.74 10.77 -5.56
C ILE A 159 -5.91 10.68 -7.07
N LYS A 160 -6.32 11.77 -7.72
CA LYS A 160 -6.40 11.82 -9.19
C LYS A 160 -5.01 11.58 -9.82
N ILE A 161 -4.00 12.32 -9.38
CA ILE A 161 -2.62 12.15 -9.86
C ILE A 161 -2.14 10.72 -9.66
N LEU A 162 -2.36 10.15 -8.48
CA LEU A 162 -2.02 8.76 -8.17
C LEU A 162 -2.71 7.77 -9.12
N THR A 163 -4.00 7.98 -9.39
CA THR A 163 -4.78 7.15 -10.32
C THR A 163 -4.19 7.22 -11.73
N ASP A 164 -3.90 8.42 -12.23
CA ASP A 164 -3.35 8.63 -13.57
C ASP A 164 -1.97 7.95 -13.70
N ARG A 165 -1.14 7.98 -12.65
CA ARG A 165 0.18 7.29 -12.63
C ARG A 165 0.08 5.77 -12.62
N ILE A 166 -0.92 5.21 -11.95
CA ILE A 166 -1.18 3.78 -11.95
C ILE A 166 -1.56 3.31 -13.37
N GLU A 167 -2.40 4.09 -14.06
CA GLU A 167 -2.83 3.81 -15.43
C GLU A 167 -1.65 3.90 -16.42
N GLU A 168 -0.85 4.95 -16.35
CA GLU A 168 0.38 5.10 -17.14
C GLU A 168 1.33 3.90 -16.95
N THR A 169 1.51 3.46 -15.70
CA THR A 169 2.34 2.28 -15.39
C THR A 169 1.76 1.01 -15.99
N ALA A 170 0.43 0.84 -15.95
CA ALA A 170 -0.25 -0.30 -16.54
C ALA A 170 -0.15 -0.31 -18.07
N GLU A 171 -0.29 0.83 -18.72
CA GLU A 171 -0.09 0.96 -20.18
C GLU A 171 1.34 0.62 -20.58
N ASN A 172 2.33 1.09 -19.82
CA ASN A 172 3.74 0.79 -20.07
C ASN A 172 4.01 -0.72 -19.95
N ILE A 173 3.49 -1.37 -18.91
CA ILE A 173 3.63 -2.82 -18.73
C ILE A 173 2.86 -3.60 -19.82
N THR A 174 1.73 -3.09 -20.29
CA THR A 174 0.98 -3.71 -21.40
C THR A 174 1.77 -3.68 -22.70
N LYS A 175 2.37 -2.54 -23.04
CA LYS A 175 3.30 -2.43 -24.19
C LYS A 175 4.48 -3.40 -24.07
N MET A 176 5.01 -3.57 -22.86
CA MET A 176 6.09 -4.55 -22.62
C MET A 176 5.60 -5.99 -22.83
N ARG A 177 4.37 -6.32 -22.44
CA ARG A 177 3.77 -7.65 -22.66
C ARG A 177 3.60 -7.96 -24.14
N ASP A 178 3.18 -6.99 -24.94
CA ASP A 178 2.95 -7.17 -26.38
C ASP A 178 4.25 -7.45 -27.16
N LEU A 179 5.41 -7.07 -26.62
CA LEU A 179 6.72 -7.27 -27.26
C LEU A 179 7.35 -8.64 -26.99
N VAL A 180 6.85 -9.38 -25.99
CA VAL A 180 7.44 -10.65 -25.59
C VAL A 180 6.50 -11.79 -26.01
N ASP A 181 7.01 -12.70 -26.85
CA ASP A 181 6.30 -13.91 -27.24
C ASP A 181 6.46 -14.99 -26.15
N PHE A 182 5.50 -15.08 -25.23
CA PHE A 182 5.45 -16.13 -24.21
C PHE A 182 4.08 -16.80 -24.17
N SER A 183 4.09 -18.14 -24.11
CA SER A 183 2.91 -18.93 -23.77
C SER A 183 2.68 -18.85 -22.25
N PRO A 184 1.43 -18.92 -21.73
CA PRO A 184 1.17 -19.01 -20.28
C PRO A 184 1.89 -20.17 -19.56
N LYS A 185 2.44 -21.13 -20.32
CA LYS A 185 3.24 -22.25 -19.81
C LYS A 185 4.71 -21.87 -19.49
N ASP A 186 5.22 -20.75 -20.01
CA ASP A 186 6.61 -20.32 -19.83
C ASP A 186 6.76 -19.50 -18.54
N SER A 187 6.52 -20.15 -17.39
CA SER A 187 6.56 -19.50 -16.06
C SER A 187 7.88 -18.79 -15.75
N ASP A 188 9.02 -19.29 -16.24
CA ASP A 188 10.34 -18.68 -16.05
C ASP A 188 10.52 -17.35 -16.82
N LYS A 189 9.88 -17.21 -17.98
CA LYS A 189 9.94 -15.97 -18.78
C LYS A 189 9.05 -14.87 -18.18
N ILE A 190 7.93 -15.27 -17.57
CA ILE A 190 6.98 -14.37 -16.90
C ILE A 190 7.63 -13.64 -15.70
N VAL A 191 8.54 -14.32 -14.98
CA VAL A 191 9.20 -13.79 -13.78
C VAL A 191 10.27 -12.73 -14.11
N ASN A 192 10.77 -12.68 -15.36
CA ASN A 192 11.99 -11.94 -15.75
C ASN A 192 11.80 -10.85 -16.81
N ILE A 193 10.59 -10.33 -17.02
CA ILE A 193 10.27 -9.35 -18.09
C ILE A 193 11.20 -8.13 -18.11
N TYR A 194 11.62 -7.63 -16.95
CA TYR A 194 12.55 -6.49 -16.85
C TYR A 194 13.99 -6.79 -17.27
N THR A 195 14.34 -8.07 -17.47
CA THR A 195 15.68 -8.50 -17.91
C THR A 195 15.81 -8.50 -19.44
N PHE A 196 14.67 -8.56 -20.15
CA PHE A 196 14.64 -8.66 -21.61
C PHE A 196 14.61 -7.30 -22.34
N TYR A 197 14.65 -6.19 -21.61
CA TYR A 197 14.69 -4.85 -22.18
C TYR A 197 16.05 -4.18 -21.94
N PRO A 198 16.76 -3.69 -22.97
CA PRO A 198 17.91 -2.84 -22.78
C PRO A 198 17.46 -1.49 -22.21
N LYS A 199 18.19 -0.99 -21.20
CA LYS A 199 17.99 0.33 -20.60
C LYS A 199 18.04 1.46 -21.62
#